data_AF-H1DEM7-F1
#
_entry.id   AF-H1DEM7-F1
#
_cell.length_a   1.000
_cell.length_b   1.000
_cell.length_c   1.000
_cell.angle_alpha   90.00
_cell.angle_beta   90.00
_cell.angle_gamma   90.00
#
_symmetry.space_group_name_H-M   'P 1'
#
loop_
_entity.id
_entity.type
_entity.pdbx_description
1 polymer ?
#
loop_
_entity_poly.entity_id
_entity_poly.type
_entity_poly.pdbx_seq_one_letter_code
_entity_poly.pdbx_strand_id
1 'polypeptide(L)'
;MSKIKILLLGIALFFAWGAAAHSGKPRVYLIIDTDCAADDFRTLCMLLGNRDVEILGITTSEGALTPRQGERKVKALLNSLYHQGIPVAAGREVGASIPDWREMSEQIYWGDSLQKDGPEKSATDLLVETMGREPQKITFVCLGPLTNVADLLEAKPGLAEKIDKIIWYNSGAQPMGDTNYRIDTLSAQKVMASGIKMQLVSAKEEDSVPVSMFYLMELGQLQTSPYAQKVVTAHVTPPLVSAVKDEHLKVWDELTVLSHFAPQLFTVDSLSPTIDWYYVDTKQQIRPIEEQLLAVFKGKENVEGKIFYHFPVAEEYYIRDLMPIIARTVNRYGASEWRAAVLTNELHGHLGIYATLGVKMGIRAREYFNVGVDDIVVTSYAGSKPPVSCLNDGLQVSTGGTVGHGLIHIASDEEVRPEATFAFKGRSVTLRLKPEYARQVQEDLKKGIALYGAGTEENWQYVRKLAIQYWQDWDRHEIFEIIS
;
A
#
# COMPACT_ATOMS: atom_id res chain seq x y z
N MET A 1 8.04 30.44 -55.96
CA MET A 1 7.46 29.27 -55.26
C MET A 1 8.32 28.88 -54.04
N SER A 2 8.53 29.83 -53.13
CA SER A 2 9.37 29.69 -51.93
C SER A 2 8.70 30.47 -50.82
N LYS A 3 7.97 29.75 -49.92
CA LYS A 3 7.48 30.20 -48.60
C LYS A 3 6.52 29.21 -47.89
N ILE A 4 6.22 28.03 -48.48
CA ILE A 4 5.28 27.05 -47.89
C ILE A 4 5.98 25.78 -47.34
N LYS A 5 7.32 25.73 -47.30
CA LYS A 5 8.06 24.55 -46.78
C LYS A 5 8.74 24.74 -45.41
N ILE A 6 8.57 25.88 -44.74
CA ILE A 6 9.19 26.15 -43.43
C ILE A 6 8.16 26.13 -42.27
N LEU A 7 6.85 26.05 -42.56
CA LEU A 7 5.81 26.02 -41.53
C LEU A 7 5.36 24.60 -41.11
N LEU A 8 6.00 23.54 -41.63
CA LEU A 8 5.69 22.14 -41.28
C LEU A 8 6.82 21.43 -40.51
N LEU A 9 7.94 22.11 -40.25
CA LEU A 9 9.01 21.60 -39.39
C LEU A 9 8.97 22.16 -37.95
N GLY A 10 8.08 23.12 -37.66
CA GLY A 10 7.98 23.79 -36.36
C GLY A 10 6.88 23.26 -35.42
N ILE A 11 6.09 22.27 -35.83
CA ILE A 11 4.98 21.72 -35.04
C ILE A 11 5.24 20.27 -34.58
N ALA A 12 6.34 19.64 -35.03
CA ALA A 12 6.67 18.25 -34.70
C ALA A 12 7.58 18.08 -33.46
N LEU A 13 7.91 19.15 -32.73
CA LEU A 13 8.92 19.12 -31.65
C LEU A 13 8.40 19.49 -30.24
N PHE A 14 7.08 19.59 -30.03
CA PHE A 14 6.53 19.97 -28.72
C PHE A 14 5.40 19.08 -28.17
N PHE A 15 5.26 17.86 -28.70
CA PHE A 15 4.46 16.81 -28.05
C PHE A 15 5.23 15.49 -27.98
N ALA A 16 6.44 15.55 -27.42
CA ALA A 16 6.93 14.42 -26.62
C ALA A 16 6.24 14.50 -25.24
N TRP A 17 4.90 14.46 -25.22
CA TRP A 17 4.24 13.99 -24.02
C TRP A 17 4.70 12.56 -23.87
N GLY A 18 5.53 12.29 -22.86
CA GLY A 18 5.92 10.95 -22.51
C GLY A 18 4.64 10.15 -22.34
N ALA A 19 4.28 9.40 -23.38
CA ALA A 19 3.28 8.36 -23.30
C ALA A 19 3.89 7.32 -22.36
N ALA A 20 3.70 7.53 -21.06
CA ALA A 20 4.10 6.61 -20.02
C ALA A 20 3.12 5.43 -20.07
N ALA A 21 3.19 4.66 -21.16
CA ALA A 21 2.52 3.38 -21.34
C ALA A 21 3.21 2.36 -20.43
N HIS A 22 2.94 2.43 -19.13
CA HIS A 22 3.39 1.45 -18.17
C HIS A 22 2.18 0.61 -17.77
N SER A 23 2.23 -0.67 -18.09
CA SER A 23 1.30 -1.65 -17.54
C SER A 23 1.53 -1.71 -16.02
N GLY A 24 0.47 -1.80 -15.20
CA GLY A 24 0.59 -1.98 -13.74
C GLY A 24 0.50 -0.71 -12.89
N LYS A 25 0.26 0.47 -13.49
CA LYS A 25 -0.09 1.67 -12.74
C LYS A 25 -1.41 1.48 -11.99
N PRO A 26 -1.57 2.09 -10.79
CA PRO A 26 -2.84 2.12 -10.09
C PRO A 26 -3.91 2.75 -10.98
N ARG A 27 -5.13 2.23 -10.89
CA ARG A 27 -6.29 2.76 -11.62
C ARG A 27 -6.89 3.95 -10.90
N VAL A 28 -6.70 4.03 -9.59
CA VAL A 28 -7.27 5.08 -8.75
C VAL A 28 -6.25 5.55 -7.72
N TYR A 29 -6.17 6.87 -7.56
CA TYR A 29 -5.34 7.52 -6.57
C TYR A 29 -6.23 8.02 -5.43
N LEU A 30 -5.95 7.57 -4.21
CA LEU A 30 -6.81 7.74 -3.06
C LEU A 30 -6.17 8.62 -1.99
N ILE A 31 -7.01 9.47 -1.40
CA ILE A 31 -6.80 10.00 -0.05
C ILE A 31 -7.90 9.41 0.83
N ILE A 32 -7.52 8.86 1.98
CA ILE A 32 -8.47 8.25 2.91
C ILE A 32 -8.58 9.15 4.13
N ASP A 33 -9.80 9.47 4.54
CA ASP A 33 -10.09 10.25 5.75
C ASP A 33 -10.88 9.36 6.73
N THR A 34 -10.33 9.09 7.92
CA THR A 34 -10.82 8.06 8.85
C THR A 34 -10.97 8.58 10.26
N ASP A 35 -11.99 8.14 10.99
CA ASP A 35 -12.15 8.41 12.43
C ASP A 35 -11.77 7.21 13.32
N CYS A 36 -11.32 6.12 12.69
CA CYS A 36 -10.63 4.98 13.28
C CYS A 36 -11.49 4.07 14.16
N ALA A 37 -12.73 3.82 13.77
CA ALA A 37 -13.55 2.74 14.30
C ALA A 37 -13.10 1.35 13.76
N ALA A 38 -13.85 0.31 14.11
CA ALA A 38 -13.52 -1.08 13.75
C ALA A 38 -13.70 -1.36 12.26
N ASP A 39 -14.70 -0.73 11.65
CA ASP A 39 -15.03 -0.72 10.23
C ASP A 39 -14.03 0.09 9.39
N ASP A 40 -13.53 1.23 9.87
CA ASP A 40 -12.41 1.92 9.22
C ASP A 40 -11.17 1.03 9.15
N PHE A 41 -10.87 0.32 10.24
CA PHE A 41 -9.74 -0.60 10.30
C PHE A 41 -9.84 -1.70 9.23
N ARG A 42 -11.03 -2.28 9.05
CA ARG A 42 -11.28 -3.28 7.98
C ARG A 42 -11.13 -2.65 6.60
N THR A 43 -11.70 -1.46 6.40
CA THR A 43 -11.63 -0.70 5.15
C THR A 43 -10.20 -0.34 4.75
N LEU A 44 -9.39 0.14 5.70
CA LEU A 44 -7.96 0.41 5.49
C LEU A 44 -7.22 -0.87 5.11
N CYS A 45 -7.48 -2.00 5.77
CA CYS A 45 -6.87 -3.28 5.41
C CYS A 45 -7.25 -3.73 3.98
N MET A 46 -8.52 -3.54 3.58
CA MET A 46 -8.97 -3.84 2.21
C MET A 46 -8.23 -2.99 1.17
N LEU A 47 -8.13 -1.67 1.40
CA LEU A 47 -7.50 -0.74 0.46
C LEU A 47 -5.97 -0.91 0.42
N LEU A 48 -5.31 -1.13 1.55
CA LEU A 48 -3.86 -1.36 1.62
C LEU A 48 -3.44 -2.63 0.86
N GLY A 49 -4.28 -3.68 0.90
CA GLY A 49 -4.03 -4.93 0.20
C GLY A 49 -4.37 -4.92 -1.29
N ASN A 50 -5.03 -3.87 -1.78
CA ASN A 50 -5.47 -3.80 -3.15
C ASN A 50 -4.50 -2.99 -4.02
N ARG A 51 -4.04 -3.60 -5.12
CA ARG A 51 -3.00 -3.04 -5.99
C ARG A 51 -3.55 -2.21 -7.16
N ASP A 52 -4.88 -2.15 -7.31
CA ASP A 52 -5.51 -1.23 -8.25
C ASP A 52 -5.61 0.20 -7.69
N VAL A 53 -5.34 0.37 -6.39
CA VAL A 53 -5.38 1.67 -5.71
C VAL A 53 -3.98 2.07 -5.25
N GLU A 54 -3.74 3.38 -5.27
CA GLU A 54 -2.57 3.97 -4.64
C GLU A 54 -3.02 4.97 -3.58
N ILE A 55 -2.65 4.70 -2.33
CA ILE A 55 -2.98 5.56 -1.20
C ILE A 55 -1.91 6.64 -1.11
N LEU A 56 -2.27 7.86 -1.50
CA LEU A 56 -1.37 9.02 -1.47
C LEU A 56 -1.17 9.56 -0.06
N GLY A 57 -2.17 9.37 0.80
CA GLY A 57 -2.18 9.85 2.18
C GLY A 57 -3.42 9.42 2.95
N ILE A 58 -3.27 9.38 4.27
CA ILE A 58 -4.36 9.10 5.19
C ILE A 58 -4.45 10.28 6.17
N THR A 59 -5.64 10.86 6.30
CA THR A 59 -5.93 11.88 7.30
C THR A 59 -6.89 11.31 8.34
N THR A 60 -6.79 11.83 9.56
CA THR A 60 -7.67 11.40 10.65
C THR A 60 -8.58 12.53 11.10
N SER A 61 -9.88 12.25 11.22
CA SER A 61 -10.92 13.18 11.65
C SER A 61 -11.40 12.84 13.06
N GLU A 62 -12.04 13.79 13.74
CA GLU A 62 -12.63 13.50 15.06
C GLU A 62 -13.93 12.73 14.88
N GLY A 63 -14.06 11.57 15.55
CA GLY A 63 -15.27 10.75 15.54
C GLY A 63 -15.19 9.66 16.59
N ALA A 64 -14.99 8.40 16.17
CA ALA A 64 -14.73 7.29 17.07
C ALA A 64 -13.55 7.59 18.00
N LEU A 65 -12.44 8.11 17.47
CA LEU A 65 -11.27 8.59 18.24
C LEU A 65 -11.04 10.10 18.03
N THR A 66 -10.17 10.69 18.86
CA THR A 66 -9.62 12.02 18.51
C THR A 66 -8.68 11.89 17.29
N PRO A 67 -8.52 12.94 16.47
CA PRO A 67 -7.63 12.90 15.30
C PRO A 67 -6.22 12.41 15.66
N ARG A 68 -5.66 12.86 16.79
CA ARG A 68 -4.31 12.47 17.20
C ARG A 68 -4.22 11.01 17.68
N GLN A 69 -5.25 10.50 18.35
CA GLN A 69 -5.32 9.07 18.66
C GLN A 69 -5.41 8.24 17.38
N GLY A 70 -6.26 8.65 16.43
CA GLY A 70 -6.39 8.02 15.12
C GLY A 70 -5.07 8.00 14.35
N GLU A 71 -4.35 9.12 14.26
CA GLU A 71 -3.06 9.21 13.56
C GLU A 71 -2.06 8.18 14.11
N ARG A 72 -1.97 8.05 15.43
CA ARG A 72 -1.12 7.06 16.08
C ARG A 72 -1.51 5.63 15.71
N LYS A 73 -2.81 5.33 15.67
CA LYS A 73 -3.32 4.01 15.26
C LYS A 73 -3.06 3.69 13.80
N VAL A 74 -3.33 4.62 12.89
CA VAL A 74 -3.05 4.45 11.46
C VAL A 74 -1.55 4.23 11.24
N LYS A 75 -0.67 5.03 11.86
CA LYS A 75 0.79 4.83 11.79
C LYS A 75 1.22 3.46 12.32
N ALA A 76 0.60 2.99 13.39
CA ALA A 76 0.87 1.66 13.95
C ALA A 76 0.40 0.52 13.02
N LEU A 77 -0.76 0.67 12.38
CA LEU A 77 -1.25 -0.25 11.35
C LEU A 77 -0.29 -0.32 10.17
N LEU A 78 0.04 0.84 9.58
CA LEU A 78 0.99 0.95 8.47
C LEU A 78 2.34 0.33 8.83
N ASN A 79 2.83 0.57 10.05
CA ASN A 79 4.06 -0.03 10.51
C ASN A 79 4.00 -1.56 10.56
N SER A 80 2.91 -2.11 11.12
CA SER A 80 2.74 -3.56 11.24
C SER A 80 2.57 -4.28 9.88
N LEU A 81 2.23 -3.53 8.83
CA LEU A 81 2.12 -4.01 7.45
C LEU A 81 3.31 -3.56 6.57
N TYR A 82 4.33 -2.95 7.19
CA TYR A 82 5.55 -2.47 6.53
C TYR A 82 5.37 -1.33 5.52
N HIS A 83 4.29 -0.55 5.63
CA HIS A 83 3.89 0.56 4.76
C HIS A 83 4.20 1.95 5.36
N GLN A 84 5.33 2.10 6.03
CA GLN A 84 5.65 3.33 6.79
C GLN A 84 5.82 4.60 5.93
N GLY A 85 5.94 4.47 4.60
CA GLY A 85 6.08 5.58 3.65
C GLY A 85 4.77 6.28 3.27
N ILE A 86 3.62 5.68 3.62
CA ILE A 86 2.32 6.33 3.47
C ILE A 86 2.22 7.44 4.54
N PRO A 87 1.93 8.69 4.15
CA PRO A 87 1.90 9.80 5.07
C PRO A 87 0.59 9.80 5.85
N VAL A 88 0.68 10.16 7.12
CA VAL A 88 -0.48 10.28 7.99
C VAL A 88 -0.42 11.60 8.74
N ALA A 89 -1.54 12.31 8.81
CA ALA A 89 -1.65 13.55 9.56
C ALA A 89 -3.02 13.68 10.24
N ALA A 90 -3.02 14.22 11.45
CA ALA A 90 -4.23 14.51 12.19
C ALA A 90 -4.91 15.80 11.71
N GLY A 91 -6.24 15.73 11.61
CA GLY A 91 -7.12 16.89 11.49
C GLY A 91 -7.25 17.67 12.79
N ARG A 92 -8.09 18.71 12.76
CA ARG A 92 -8.45 19.45 13.99
C ARG A 92 -9.56 18.73 14.74
N GLU A 93 -9.58 18.90 16.05
CA GLU A 93 -10.74 18.57 16.89
C GLU A 93 -11.87 19.58 16.62
N VAL A 94 -13.11 19.09 16.59
CA VAL A 94 -14.35 19.88 16.43
C VAL A 94 -15.13 19.98 17.75
N GLY A 95 -14.67 19.29 18.79
CA GLY A 95 -15.33 19.24 20.10
C GLY A 95 -16.51 18.28 20.11
N ALA A 96 -16.41 17.18 19.36
CA ALA A 96 -17.47 16.18 19.27
C ALA A 96 -17.79 15.55 20.64
N SER A 97 -19.06 15.20 20.85
CA SER A 97 -19.44 14.39 22.01
C SER A 97 -18.74 13.01 21.94
N ILE A 98 -18.34 12.48 23.09
CA ILE A 98 -17.70 11.17 23.17
C ILE A 98 -18.74 10.09 22.80
N PRO A 99 -18.54 9.31 21.71
CA PRO A 99 -19.46 8.24 21.37
C PRO A 99 -19.25 7.02 22.27
N ASP A 100 -20.31 6.23 22.47
CA ASP A 100 -20.31 5.06 23.35
C ASP A 100 -19.29 3.99 22.94
N TRP A 101 -18.94 3.92 21.65
CA TRP A 101 -17.97 2.97 21.12
C TRP A 101 -16.51 3.44 21.20
N ARG A 102 -16.22 4.66 21.67
CA ARG A 102 -14.84 5.19 21.73
C ARG A 102 -13.91 4.28 22.54
N GLU A 103 -14.34 3.85 23.72
CA GLU A 103 -13.53 2.98 24.58
C GLU A 103 -13.18 1.65 23.89
N MET A 104 -14.15 1.05 23.19
CA MET A 104 -13.91 -0.13 22.38
C MET A 104 -12.89 0.17 21.27
N SER A 105 -13.10 1.26 20.52
CA SER A 105 -12.21 1.70 19.45
C SER A 105 -10.79 1.94 19.97
N GLU A 106 -10.59 2.52 21.15
CA GLU A 106 -9.29 2.74 21.78
C GLU A 106 -8.55 1.43 22.07
N GLN A 107 -9.26 0.37 22.45
CA GLN A 107 -8.70 -0.94 22.78
C GLN A 107 -8.37 -1.81 21.56
N ILE A 108 -8.89 -1.49 20.36
CA ILE A 108 -8.57 -2.26 19.14
C ILE A 108 -7.07 -2.14 18.85
N TYR A 109 -6.37 -3.27 18.80
CA TYR A 109 -4.94 -3.30 18.50
C TYR A 109 -4.68 -3.20 16.99
N TRP A 110 -4.16 -2.06 16.55
CA TRP A 110 -3.80 -1.81 15.15
C TRP A 110 -2.34 -2.23 14.86
N GLY A 111 -1.47 -2.24 15.88
CA GLY A 111 -0.05 -2.53 15.79
C GLY A 111 0.74 -1.71 16.80
N ASP A 112 2.06 -1.81 16.75
CA ASP A 112 2.95 -0.96 17.55
C ASP A 112 3.45 0.24 16.72
N SER A 113 3.49 1.42 17.33
CA SER A 113 4.11 2.60 16.71
C SER A 113 5.64 2.55 16.87
N LEU A 114 6.38 2.72 15.77
CA LEU A 114 7.83 2.97 15.80
C LEU A 114 8.18 4.46 15.91
N GLN A 115 7.21 5.36 15.68
CA GLN A 115 7.51 6.78 15.55
C GLN A 115 7.59 7.46 16.92
N LYS A 116 8.73 8.10 17.19
CA LYS A 116 8.81 9.22 18.13
C LYS A 116 8.00 10.38 17.54
N ASP A 117 7.28 11.11 18.37
CA ASP A 117 6.53 12.31 17.94
C ASP A 117 7.51 13.28 17.24
N GLY A 118 7.50 13.31 15.91
CA GLY A 118 8.20 14.30 15.09
C GLY A 118 7.36 15.58 14.96
N PRO A 119 7.88 16.64 14.28
CA PRO A 119 7.09 17.84 14.05
C PRO A 119 5.79 17.48 13.32
N GLU A 120 4.67 17.78 13.95
CA GLU A 120 3.35 17.39 13.49
C GLU A 120 2.99 18.20 12.25
N LYS A 121 2.66 17.49 11.18
CA LYS A 121 2.06 18.09 10.00
C LYS A 121 0.55 18.04 10.15
N SER A 122 -0.15 19.15 9.90
CA SER A 122 -1.61 19.15 9.90
C SER A 122 -2.16 18.34 8.72
N ALA A 123 -3.38 17.79 8.85
CA ALA A 123 -4.09 17.16 7.73
C ALA A 123 -4.14 18.08 6.52
N THR A 124 -4.50 19.35 6.70
CA THR A 124 -4.55 20.35 5.62
C THR A 124 -3.19 20.50 4.91
N ASP A 125 -2.08 20.62 5.64
CA ASP A 125 -0.76 20.73 5.02
C ASP A 125 -0.34 19.45 4.30
N LEU A 126 -0.70 18.27 4.84
CA LEU A 126 -0.50 16.99 4.16
C LEU A 126 -1.25 16.99 2.83
N LEU A 127 -2.55 17.30 2.86
CA LEU A 127 -3.41 17.30 1.68
C LEU A 127 -2.90 18.29 0.63
N VAL A 128 -2.54 19.51 1.01
CA VAL A 128 -2.02 20.52 0.08
C VAL A 128 -0.72 20.07 -0.60
N GLU A 129 0.23 19.49 0.15
CA GLU A 129 1.47 18.98 -0.43
C GLU A 129 1.22 17.77 -1.35
N THR A 130 0.48 16.78 -0.86
CA THR A 130 0.22 15.53 -1.57
C THR A 130 -0.55 15.79 -2.86
N MET A 131 -1.66 16.54 -2.78
CA MET A 131 -2.44 16.91 -3.95
C MET A 131 -1.69 17.85 -4.88
N GLY A 132 -0.85 18.74 -4.35
CA GLY A 132 -0.03 19.65 -5.15
C GLY A 132 0.93 18.91 -6.09
N ARG A 133 1.53 17.81 -5.62
CA ARG A 133 2.51 16.99 -6.36
C ARG A 133 1.87 15.96 -7.28
N GLU A 134 0.62 15.58 -7.03
CA GLU A 134 -0.06 14.56 -7.83
C GLU A 134 -0.58 15.14 -9.16
N PRO A 135 -0.13 14.61 -10.32
CA PRO A 135 -0.66 15.02 -11.61
C PRO A 135 -2.06 14.45 -11.91
N GLN A 136 -2.44 13.32 -11.31
CA GLN A 136 -3.72 12.68 -11.56
C GLN A 136 -4.84 13.28 -10.70
N LYS A 137 -6.09 13.02 -11.08
CA LYS A 137 -7.25 13.33 -10.26
C LYS A 137 -7.32 12.36 -9.08
N ILE A 138 -7.82 12.85 -7.95
CA ILE A 138 -7.78 12.14 -6.67
C ILE A 138 -9.20 11.84 -6.21
N THR A 139 -9.45 10.59 -5.84
CA THR A 139 -10.69 10.21 -5.16
C THR A 139 -10.47 10.27 -3.65
N PHE A 140 -11.36 10.97 -2.94
CA PHE A 140 -11.39 10.93 -1.49
C PHE A 140 -12.30 9.80 -1.03
N VAL A 141 -11.85 8.99 -0.07
CA VAL A 141 -12.68 8.00 0.63
C VAL A 141 -12.80 8.49 2.07
N CYS A 142 -13.95 9.06 2.40
CA CYS A 142 -14.25 9.60 3.72
C CYS A 142 -15.08 8.58 4.50
N LEU A 143 -14.51 8.13 5.60
CA LEU A 143 -15.08 7.15 6.53
C LEU A 143 -15.61 7.84 7.80
N GLY A 144 -15.05 9.02 8.12
CA GLY A 144 -15.52 9.90 9.19
C GLY A 144 -16.21 11.18 8.69
N PRO A 145 -16.30 12.20 9.56
CA PRO A 145 -16.82 13.52 9.22
C PRO A 145 -15.98 14.27 8.19
N LEU A 146 -16.62 15.11 7.37
CA LEU A 146 -15.98 15.82 6.25
C LEU A 146 -15.13 17.05 6.66
N THR A 147 -14.70 17.14 7.93
CA THR A 147 -13.95 18.27 8.48
C THR A 147 -12.66 18.55 7.69
N ASN A 148 -11.85 17.52 7.45
CA ASN A 148 -10.56 17.69 6.77
C ASN A 148 -10.71 18.11 5.31
N VAL A 149 -11.76 17.63 4.63
CA VAL A 149 -12.08 18.04 3.26
C VAL A 149 -12.56 19.50 3.25
N ALA A 150 -13.43 19.91 4.18
CA ALA A 150 -13.88 21.29 4.28
C ALA A 150 -12.71 22.25 4.55
N ASP A 151 -11.83 21.91 5.50
CA ASP A 151 -10.66 22.71 5.86
C ASP A 151 -9.67 22.84 4.68
N LEU A 152 -9.48 21.77 3.89
CA LEU A 152 -8.70 21.80 2.64
C LEU A 152 -9.31 22.79 1.63
N LEU A 153 -10.61 22.69 1.38
CA LEU A 153 -11.30 23.54 0.40
C LEU A 153 -11.30 25.01 0.82
N GLU A 154 -11.34 25.29 2.13
CA GLU A 154 -11.22 26.63 2.67
C GLU A 154 -9.79 27.18 2.53
N ALA A 155 -8.77 26.38 2.87
CA ALA A 155 -7.38 26.80 2.80
C ALA A 155 -6.84 26.94 1.37
N LYS A 156 -7.26 26.05 0.45
CA LYS A 156 -6.84 26.01 -0.96
C LYS A 156 -7.99 25.63 -1.90
N PRO A 157 -8.92 26.57 -2.19
CA PRO A 157 -10.09 26.30 -3.04
C PRO A 157 -9.75 25.75 -4.42
N GLY A 158 -8.63 26.17 -5.02
CA GLY A 158 -8.18 25.69 -6.33
C GLY A 158 -7.84 24.19 -6.38
N LEU A 159 -7.64 23.53 -5.23
CA LEU A 159 -7.45 22.07 -5.18
C LEU A 159 -8.76 21.29 -5.36
N ALA A 160 -9.93 21.95 -5.30
CA ALA A 160 -11.21 21.32 -5.65
C ALA A 160 -11.17 20.70 -7.05
N GLU A 161 -10.52 21.38 -8.01
CA GLU A 161 -10.37 20.88 -9.37
C GLU A 161 -9.47 19.65 -9.46
N LYS A 162 -8.69 19.29 -8.44
CA LYS A 162 -7.93 18.03 -8.44
C LYS A 162 -8.72 16.85 -7.91
N ILE A 163 -9.87 17.09 -7.27
CA ILE A 163 -10.73 16.04 -6.73
C ILE A 163 -11.58 15.48 -7.88
N ASP A 164 -11.45 14.17 -8.14
CA ASP A 164 -12.31 13.45 -9.09
C ASP A 164 -13.72 13.33 -8.50
N LYS A 165 -13.77 12.77 -7.29
CA LYS A 165 -14.98 12.57 -6.51
C LYS A 165 -14.67 12.32 -5.03
N ILE A 166 -15.70 12.43 -4.20
CA ILE A 166 -15.69 12.05 -2.79
C ILE A 166 -16.63 10.87 -2.60
N ILE A 167 -16.14 9.75 -2.08
CA ILE A 167 -16.95 8.62 -1.63
C ILE A 167 -17.09 8.77 -0.13
N TRP A 168 -18.31 8.90 0.37
CA TRP A 168 -18.56 9.16 1.79
C TRP A 168 -19.57 8.16 2.35
N TYR A 169 -19.18 7.45 3.40
CA TYR A 169 -20.11 6.60 4.13
C TYR A 169 -21.10 7.44 4.94
N ASN A 170 -22.39 7.09 4.86
CA ASN A 170 -23.46 7.76 5.59
C ASN A 170 -24.69 6.83 5.77
N SER A 171 -25.57 7.12 6.74
CA SER A 171 -26.81 6.37 7.02
C SER A 171 -27.98 6.80 6.12
N GLY A 172 -27.85 6.56 4.82
CA GLY A 172 -28.97 6.68 3.87
C GLY A 172 -28.93 7.92 2.96
N ALA A 173 -30.04 8.15 2.25
CA ALA A 173 -30.17 9.26 1.29
C ALA A 173 -30.13 10.65 1.92
N GLN A 174 -30.53 10.74 3.20
CA GLN A 174 -30.57 11.98 3.97
C GLN A 174 -29.53 11.90 5.07
N PRO A 175 -28.44 12.68 5.00
CA PRO A 175 -27.30 12.46 5.87
C PRO A 175 -27.53 12.90 7.32
N MET A 176 -28.63 13.59 7.62
CA MET A 176 -28.83 14.30 8.89
C MET A 176 -28.91 13.39 10.12
N GLY A 177 -29.33 12.13 9.95
CA GLY A 177 -29.41 11.15 11.04
C GLY A 177 -28.06 10.54 11.42
N ASP A 178 -27.10 10.57 10.49
CA ASP A 178 -25.84 9.86 10.61
C ASP A 178 -24.84 10.55 11.54
N THR A 179 -24.01 9.75 12.20
CA THR A 179 -23.01 10.25 13.13
C THR A 179 -21.93 11.08 12.43
N ASN A 180 -21.45 10.67 11.25
CA ASN A 180 -20.42 11.40 10.51
C ASN A 180 -20.88 12.79 10.09
N TYR A 181 -22.15 12.95 9.71
CA TYR A 181 -22.73 14.25 9.40
C TYR A 181 -22.94 15.12 10.66
N ARG A 182 -23.40 14.51 11.77
CA ARG A 182 -23.73 15.25 13.00
C ARG A 182 -22.50 15.78 13.74
N ILE A 183 -21.35 15.11 13.64
CA ILE A 183 -20.11 15.54 14.29
C ILE A 183 -19.65 16.91 13.78
N ASP A 184 -19.69 17.16 12.46
CA ASP A 184 -19.40 18.48 11.88
C ASP A 184 -20.34 18.82 10.73
N THR A 185 -21.56 19.20 11.11
CA THR A 185 -22.63 19.55 10.17
C THR A 185 -22.26 20.72 9.26
N LEU A 186 -21.50 21.70 9.75
CA LEU A 186 -21.11 22.86 8.94
C LEU A 186 -20.12 22.44 7.85
N SER A 187 -19.13 21.61 8.19
CA SER A 187 -18.19 21.05 7.20
C SER A 187 -18.90 20.16 6.19
N ALA A 188 -19.81 19.29 6.63
CA ALA A 188 -20.60 18.44 5.73
C ALA A 188 -21.42 19.29 4.74
N GLN A 189 -22.13 20.31 5.22
CA GLN A 189 -22.90 21.21 4.35
C GLN A 189 -22.01 21.96 3.36
N LYS A 190 -20.85 22.47 3.80
CA LYS A 190 -19.87 23.14 2.92
C LYS A 190 -19.40 22.21 1.80
N VAL A 191 -19.02 20.97 2.13
CA VAL A 191 -18.50 20.00 1.15
C VAL A 191 -19.60 19.54 0.19
N MET A 192 -20.81 19.26 0.67
CA MET A 192 -21.94 18.91 -0.18
C MET A 192 -22.34 20.05 -1.14
N ALA A 193 -22.15 21.31 -0.73
CA ALA A 193 -22.39 22.49 -1.57
C ALA A 193 -21.20 22.86 -2.49
N SER A 194 -20.08 22.14 -2.44
CA SER A 194 -18.85 22.49 -3.17
C SER A 194 -18.94 22.29 -4.69
N GLY A 195 -19.93 21.53 -5.17
CA GLY A 195 -20.07 21.15 -6.57
C GLY A 195 -19.13 19.99 -7.00
N ILE A 196 -18.33 19.45 -6.10
CA ILE A 196 -17.54 18.23 -6.33
C ILE A 196 -18.49 17.04 -6.45
N LYS A 197 -18.17 16.08 -7.34
CA LYS A 197 -18.95 14.84 -7.46
C LYS A 197 -18.85 14.01 -6.18
N MET A 198 -19.98 13.59 -5.64
CA MET A 198 -20.04 12.79 -4.41
C MET A 198 -20.84 11.51 -4.62
N GLN A 199 -20.34 10.44 -4.01
CA GLN A 199 -21.04 9.18 -3.84
C GLN A 199 -21.36 9.05 -2.35
N LEU A 200 -22.63 9.22 -1.99
CA LEU A 200 -23.12 8.95 -0.65
C LEU A 200 -23.41 7.45 -0.57
N VAL A 201 -22.70 6.71 0.28
CA VAL A 201 -22.77 5.25 0.32
C VAL A 201 -23.44 4.77 1.61
N SER A 202 -24.43 3.88 1.50
CA SER A 202 -25.14 3.37 2.68
C SER A 202 -25.73 1.97 2.51
N ALA A 203 -26.15 1.37 3.62
CA ALA A 203 -27.23 0.38 3.62
C ALA A 203 -28.58 1.07 3.37
N LYS A 204 -29.54 0.38 2.77
CA LYS A 204 -30.85 0.97 2.41
C LYS A 204 -31.72 1.36 3.61
N GLU A 205 -31.72 0.57 4.68
CA GLU A 205 -32.60 0.72 5.85
C GLU A 205 -31.83 1.05 7.14
N GLU A 206 -30.62 1.63 7.04
CA GLU A 206 -29.69 1.87 8.17
C GLU A 206 -29.20 0.60 8.90
N ASP A 207 -29.82 -0.56 8.65
CA ASP A 207 -29.43 -1.88 9.14
C ASP A 207 -28.53 -2.58 8.11
N SER A 208 -27.24 -2.72 8.44
CA SER A 208 -26.25 -3.32 7.54
C SER A 208 -25.93 -4.77 7.86
N VAL A 209 -25.13 -5.42 7.00
CA VAL A 209 -24.76 -6.83 7.14
C VAL A 209 -23.93 -7.05 8.40
N PRO A 210 -24.30 -7.97 9.31
CA PRO A 210 -23.46 -8.32 10.46
C PRO A 210 -22.11 -8.89 10.03
N VAL A 211 -21.04 -8.49 10.71
CA VAL A 211 -19.73 -9.14 10.56
C VAL A 211 -19.80 -10.48 11.28
N SER A 212 -20.09 -11.55 10.54
CA SER A 212 -20.34 -12.87 11.11
C SER A 212 -19.05 -13.65 11.41
N MET A 213 -19.09 -14.56 12.39
CA MET A 213 -17.99 -15.51 12.62
C MET A 213 -17.75 -16.40 11.40
N PHE A 214 -18.79 -16.71 10.63
CA PHE A 214 -18.66 -17.49 9.40
C PHE A 214 -17.84 -16.75 8.34
N TYR A 215 -18.15 -15.48 8.10
CA TYR A 215 -17.36 -14.61 7.22
C TYR A 215 -15.90 -14.49 7.69
N LEU A 216 -15.67 -14.29 8.99
CA LEU A 216 -14.31 -14.21 9.53
C LEU A 216 -13.53 -15.53 9.36
N MET A 217 -14.19 -16.67 9.45
CA MET A 217 -13.57 -17.98 9.18
C MET A 217 -13.16 -18.12 7.71
N GLU A 218 -14.00 -17.71 6.77
CA GLU A 218 -13.65 -17.70 5.34
C GLU A 218 -12.52 -16.70 5.03
N LEU A 219 -12.57 -15.51 5.62
CA LEU A 219 -11.50 -14.52 5.49
C LEU A 219 -10.18 -15.08 6.02
N GLY A 220 -10.22 -15.87 7.10
CA GLY A 220 -9.06 -16.56 7.68
C GLY A 220 -8.43 -17.60 6.76
N GLN A 221 -9.15 -18.11 5.75
CA GLN A 221 -8.61 -19.03 4.74
C GLN A 221 -7.65 -18.33 3.77
N LEU A 222 -7.68 -16.99 3.68
CA LEU A 222 -6.72 -16.20 2.91
C LEU A 222 -5.40 -16.06 3.68
N GLN A 223 -4.71 -17.19 3.92
CA GLN A 223 -3.52 -17.27 4.78
C GLN A 223 -2.35 -16.41 4.29
N THR A 224 -2.26 -16.18 2.98
CA THR A 224 -1.19 -15.38 2.35
C THR A 224 -1.48 -13.88 2.34
N SER A 225 -2.68 -13.45 2.75
CA SER A 225 -3.05 -12.04 2.82
C SER A 225 -2.81 -11.51 4.24
N PRO A 226 -1.72 -10.76 4.50
CA PRO A 226 -1.47 -10.20 5.83
C PRO A 226 -2.60 -9.28 6.27
N TYR A 227 -3.27 -8.61 5.33
CA TYR A 227 -4.41 -7.73 5.58
C TYR A 227 -5.63 -8.50 6.09
N ALA A 228 -5.97 -9.63 5.47
CA ALA A 228 -7.05 -10.49 5.91
C ALA A 228 -6.76 -11.07 7.30
N GLN A 229 -5.54 -11.58 7.52
CA GLN A 229 -5.11 -12.12 8.82
C GLN A 229 -5.14 -11.07 9.92
N LYS A 230 -4.77 -9.83 9.61
CA LYS A 230 -4.86 -8.69 10.54
C LYS A 230 -6.30 -8.43 10.97
N VAL A 231 -7.24 -8.42 10.02
CA VAL A 231 -8.67 -8.25 10.31
C VAL A 231 -9.20 -9.39 11.16
N VAL A 232 -8.94 -10.64 10.77
CA VAL A 232 -9.41 -11.82 11.52
C VAL A 232 -8.88 -11.78 12.95
N THR A 233 -7.58 -11.56 13.13
CA THR A 233 -6.95 -11.52 14.46
C THR A 233 -7.62 -10.51 15.37
N ALA A 234 -7.83 -9.28 14.89
CA ALA A 234 -8.48 -8.23 15.69
C ALA A 234 -9.92 -8.61 16.08
N HIS A 235 -10.68 -9.24 15.17
CA HIS A 235 -12.10 -9.54 15.37
C HIS A 235 -12.37 -10.82 16.17
N VAL A 236 -11.38 -11.72 16.29
CA VAL A 236 -11.47 -12.91 17.15
C VAL A 236 -10.85 -12.71 18.54
N THR A 237 -10.38 -11.49 18.84
CA THR A 237 -9.86 -11.10 20.15
C THR A 237 -10.71 -10.01 20.82
N PRO A 238 -10.72 -9.90 22.16
CA PRO A 238 -11.32 -8.76 22.84
C PRO A 238 -10.71 -7.42 22.39
N PRO A 239 -11.52 -6.34 22.29
CA PRO A 239 -12.95 -6.29 22.63
C PRO A 239 -13.88 -6.77 21.50
N LEU A 240 -13.40 -6.82 20.25
CA LEU A 240 -14.25 -7.02 19.07
C LEU A 240 -14.95 -8.37 19.02
N VAL A 241 -14.36 -9.43 19.58
CA VAL A 241 -15.01 -10.75 19.61
C VAL A 241 -16.37 -10.76 20.32
N SER A 242 -16.58 -9.90 21.32
CA SER A 242 -17.91 -9.75 21.94
C SER A 242 -18.86 -9.05 20.98
N ALA A 243 -18.43 -7.92 20.41
CA ALA A 243 -19.24 -7.16 19.48
C ALA A 243 -19.62 -7.94 18.21
N VAL A 244 -18.78 -8.88 17.77
CA VAL A 244 -19.10 -9.85 16.71
C VAL A 244 -20.20 -10.81 17.16
N LYS A 245 -20.10 -11.39 18.36
CA LYS A 245 -21.10 -12.33 18.90
C LYS A 245 -22.45 -11.68 19.15
N ASP A 246 -22.44 -10.41 19.55
CA ASP A 246 -23.64 -9.62 19.81
C ASP A 246 -24.22 -9.00 18.52
N GLU A 247 -23.62 -9.31 17.35
CA GLU A 247 -23.96 -8.75 16.04
C GLU A 247 -23.95 -7.21 16.00
N HIS A 248 -23.18 -6.58 16.90
CA HIS A 248 -23.03 -5.14 16.99
C HIS A 248 -22.12 -4.57 15.89
N LEU A 249 -21.15 -5.35 15.39
CA LEU A 249 -20.33 -4.93 14.24
C LEU A 249 -21.05 -5.25 12.94
N LYS A 250 -21.25 -4.23 12.10
CA LYS A 250 -21.77 -4.39 10.74
C LYS A 250 -20.75 -3.93 9.70
N VAL A 251 -21.03 -4.28 8.44
CA VAL A 251 -20.31 -3.80 7.25
C VAL A 251 -20.81 -2.40 6.92
N TRP A 252 -20.07 -1.37 7.29
CA TRP A 252 -20.45 0.03 7.09
C TRP A 252 -19.48 0.66 6.10
N ASP A 253 -18.35 1.16 6.58
CA ASP A 253 -17.31 1.78 5.75
C ASP A 253 -16.82 0.90 4.61
N GLU A 254 -16.84 -0.42 4.75
CA GLU A 254 -16.42 -1.33 3.70
C GLU A 254 -17.33 -1.24 2.47
N LEU A 255 -18.58 -0.78 2.63
CA LEU A 255 -19.48 -0.48 1.52
C LEU A 255 -18.91 0.62 0.61
N THR A 256 -18.12 1.56 1.14
CA THR A 256 -17.43 2.57 0.30
C THR A 256 -16.46 1.91 -0.66
N VAL A 257 -15.74 0.88 -0.21
CA VAL A 257 -14.85 0.07 -1.04
C VAL A 257 -15.64 -0.73 -2.05
N LEU A 258 -16.72 -1.39 -1.62
CA LEU A 258 -17.58 -2.16 -2.53
C LEU A 258 -18.28 -1.29 -3.57
N SER A 259 -18.63 -0.04 -3.26
CA SER A 259 -19.21 0.89 -4.25
C SER A 259 -18.29 1.13 -5.43
N HIS A 260 -16.97 0.96 -5.24
CA HIS A 260 -15.96 1.07 -6.27
C HIS A 260 -15.64 -0.28 -6.94
N PHE A 261 -15.39 -1.32 -6.15
CA PHE A 261 -14.91 -2.61 -6.66
C PHE A 261 -16.03 -3.57 -7.10
N ALA A 262 -17.23 -3.39 -6.55
CA ALA A 262 -18.42 -4.18 -6.84
C ALA A 262 -19.66 -3.28 -7.04
N PRO A 263 -19.61 -2.30 -7.98
CA PRO A 263 -20.71 -1.34 -8.17
C PRO A 263 -22.03 -2.02 -8.56
N GLN A 264 -21.99 -3.23 -9.09
CA GLN A 264 -23.18 -4.03 -9.41
C GLN A 264 -24.04 -4.42 -8.20
N LEU A 265 -23.53 -4.32 -6.97
CA LEU A 265 -24.31 -4.55 -5.75
C LEU A 265 -25.23 -3.37 -5.42
N PHE A 266 -24.94 -2.19 -5.96
CA PHE A 266 -25.56 -0.94 -5.55
C PHE A 266 -26.67 -0.52 -6.52
N THR A 267 -27.77 -0.05 -5.95
CA THR A 267 -28.72 0.81 -6.68
C THR A 267 -28.25 2.26 -6.52
N VAL A 268 -28.44 3.06 -7.57
CA VAL A 268 -27.96 4.45 -7.61
C VAL A 268 -29.13 5.39 -7.91
N ASP A 269 -29.40 6.28 -6.98
CA ASP A 269 -30.37 7.37 -7.13
C ASP A 269 -29.66 8.72 -7.11
N SER A 270 -30.01 9.62 -8.03
CA SER A 270 -29.44 10.97 -8.05
C SER A 270 -30.17 11.87 -7.05
N LEU A 271 -29.46 12.38 -6.04
CA LEU A 271 -30.01 13.30 -5.04
C LEU A 271 -29.89 14.76 -5.49
N SER A 272 -28.84 15.07 -6.25
CA SER A 272 -28.59 16.39 -6.86
C SER A 272 -27.68 16.24 -8.07
N PRO A 273 -27.45 17.30 -8.88
CA PRO A 273 -26.57 17.22 -10.04
C PRO A 273 -25.13 16.75 -9.74
N THR A 274 -24.69 16.82 -8.48
CA THR A 274 -23.34 16.44 -8.07
C THR A 274 -23.30 15.35 -7.00
N ILE A 275 -24.44 14.87 -6.50
CA ILE A 275 -24.50 13.88 -5.43
C ILE A 275 -25.41 12.74 -5.85
N ASP A 276 -24.83 11.54 -5.93
CA ASP A 276 -25.53 10.30 -6.18
C ASP A 276 -25.48 9.43 -4.91
N TRP A 277 -26.62 8.82 -4.58
CA TRP A 277 -26.77 7.90 -3.46
C TRP A 277 -26.63 6.47 -3.94
N TYR A 278 -25.60 5.79 -3.45
CA TYR A 278 -25.29 4.39 -3.69
C TYR A 278 -25.76 3.60 -2.49
N TYR A 279 -26.79 2.78 -2.66
CA TYR A 279 -27.31 1.97 -1.57
C TYR A 279 -27.46 0.51 -1.93
N VAL A 280 -27.30 -0.34 -0.93
CA VAL A 280 -27.46 -1.79 -1.05
C VAL A 280 -28.57 -2.29 -0.12
N ASP A 281 -29.39 -3.21 -0.64
CA ASP A 281 -30.39 -3.93 0.15
C ASP A 281 -29.69 -5.10 0.86
N THR A 282 -29.14 -4.81 2.04
CA THR A 282 -28.27 -5.69 2.81
C THR A 282 -28.94 -7.00 3.21
N LYS A 283 -30.23 -6.96 3.56
CA LYS A 283 -31.01 -8.16 3.97
C LYS A 283 -31.15 -9.18 2.85
N GLN A 284 -31.19 -8.75 1.60
CA GLN A 284 -31.28 -9.63 0.44
C GLN A 284 -29.91 -10.01 -0.14
N GLN A 285 -28.83 -9.36 0.31
CA GLN A 285 -27.51 -9.44 -0.30
C GLN A 285 -26.37 -9.80 0.68
N ILE A 286 -26.67 -10.35 1.86
CA ILE A 286 -25.64 -10.75 2.85
C ILE A 286 -24.51 -11.54 2.18
N ARG A 287 -24.85 -12.66 1.52
CA ARG A 287 -23.83 -13.53 0.92
C ARG A 287 -23.09 -12.87 -0.27
N PRO A 288 -23.78 -12.24 -1.25
CA PRO A 288 -23.10 -11.46 -2.28
C PRO A 288 -22.12 -10.42 -1.73
N ILE A 289 -22.48 -9.70 -0.65
CA ILE A 289 -21.61 -8.72 0.00
C ILE A 289 -20.36 -9.42 0.57
N GLU A 290 -20.53 -10.47 1.38
CA GLU A 290 -19.41 -11.24 1.94
C GLU A 290 -18.46 -11.76 0.85
N GLU A 291 -19.00 -12.29 -0.26
CA GLU A 291 -18.21 -12.78 -1.39
C GLU A 291 -17.39 -11.67 -2.06
N GLN A 292 -17.97 -10.48 -2.23
CA GLN A 292 -17.22 -9.35 -2.80
C GLN A 292 -16.19 -8.80 -1.81
N LEU A 293 -16.46 -8.80 -0.51
CA LEU A 293 -15.45 -8.47 0.52
C LEU A 293 -14.26 -9.43 0.43
N LEU A 294 -14.52 -10.75 0.38
CA LEU A 294 -13.47 -11.76 0.22
C LEU A 294 -12.70 -11.57 -1.09
N ALA A 295 -13.38 -11.22 -2.19
CA ALA A 295 -12.74 -10.95 -3.47
C ALA A 295 -11.80 -9.74 -3.41
N VAL A 296 -12.18 -8.66 -2.70
CA VAL A 296 -11.31 -7.49 -2.48
C VAL A 296 -10.07 -7.88 -1.68
N PHE A 297 -10.19 -8.65 -0.60
CA PHE A 297 -9.05 -9.13 0.18
C PHE A 297 -8.15 -10.10 -0.57
N LYS A 298 -8.73 -10.95 -1.44
CA LYS A 298 -7.98 -11.85 -2.33
C LYS A 298 -7.17 -11.05 -3.36
N GLY A 299 -7.70 -9.93 -3.83
CA GLY A 299 -7.10 -9.12 -4.88
C GLY A 299 -7.11 -9.82 -6.24
N LYS A 300 -6.46 -9.20 -7.23
CA LYS A 300 -6.36 -9.74 -8.59
C LYS A 300 -5.35 -10.88 -8.67
N GLU A 301 -5.67 -11.88 -9.48
CA GLU A 301 -4.83 -13.07 -9.69
C GLU A 301 -3.48 -12.77 -10.37
N ASN A 302 -3.35 -11.63 -11.06
CA ASN A 302 -2.14 -11.21 -11.74
C ASN A 302 -1.78 -9.74 -11.44
N VAL A 303 -1.10 -9.50 -10.32
CA VAL A 303 -0.68 -8.15 -9.89
C VAL A 303 0.60 -7.68 -10.61
N GLU A 304 1.57 -8.57 -10.80
CA GLU A 304 2.92 -8.20 -11.29
C GLU A 304 3.30 -8.83 -12.64
N GLY A 305 2.58 -9.86 -13.08
CA GLY A 305 2.86 -10.58 -14.30
C GLY A 305 2.40 -9.81 -15.53
N LYS A 306 3.30 -9.65 -16.49
CA LYS A 306 2.94 -9.12 -17.84
C LYS A 306 2.55 -10.22 -18.81
N ILE A 307 3.09 -11.42 -18.58
CA ILE A 307 2.93 -12.61 -19.42
C ILE A 307 2.33 -13.76 -18.60
N PHE A 308 2.86 -13.99 -17.39
CA PHE A 308 2.38 -15.03 -16.48
C PHE A 308 1.14 -14.56 -15.73
N TYR A 309 0.11 -15.42 -15.64
CA TYR A 309 -0.93 -15.26 -14.63
C TYR A 309 -0.35 -15.51 -13.23
N HIS A 310 0.44 -16.57 -13.08
CA HIS A 310 1.18 -16.89 -11.87
C HIS A 310 2.61 -17.33 -12.19
N PHE A 311 3.55 -16.95 -11.34
CA PHE A 311 4.91 -17.46 -11.47
C PHE A 311 4.97 -18.92 -11.00
N PRO A 312 5.62 -19.83 -11.74
CA PRO A 312 5.65 -21.25 -11.39
C PRO A 312 6.30 -21.46 -10.02
N VAL A 313 5.68 -22.27 -9.15
CA VAL A 313 6.24 -22.65 -7.83
C VAL A 313 6.30 -24.17 -7.62
N ALA A 314 5.94 -24.94 -8.65
CA ALA A 314 6.04 -26.39 -8.61
C ALA A 314 7.52 -26.82 -8.70
N GLU A 315 7.94 -27.73 -7.81
CA GLU A 315 9.35 -28.06 -7.59
C GLU A 315 10.04 -28.65 -8.83
N GLU A 316 9.30 -29.34 -9.69
CA GLU A 316 9.78 -29.96 -10.92
C GLU A 316 10.33 -28.97 -11.95
N TYR A 317 10.02 -27.68 -11.82
CA TYR A 317 10.57 -26.64 -12.68
C TYR A 317 11.95 -26.14 -12.21
N TYR A 318 12.41 -26.55 -11.03
CA TYR A 318 13.58 -26.01 -10.37
C TYR A 318 14.70 -27.04 -10.19
N ILE A 319 15.94 -26.54 -10.16
CA ILE A 319 17.12 -27.38 -9.89
C ILE A 319 17.08 -27.94 -8.46
N ARG A 320 17.63 -29.16 -8.28
CA ARG A 320 17.44 -30.00 -7.09
C ARG A 320 17.74 -29.34 -5.75
N ASP A 321 18.73 -28.45 -5.69
CA ASP A 321 19.14 -27.79 -4.45
C ASP A 321 18.21 -26.63 -4.04
N LEU A 322 17.37 -26.14 -4.96
CA LEU A 322 16.33 -25.14 -4.66
C LEU A 322 14.99 -25.76 -4.28
N MET A 323 14.68 -26.98 -4.72
CA MET A 323 13.40 -27.65 -4.41
C MET A 323 13.02 -27.59 -2.92
N PRO A 324 13.93 -27.87 -1.95
CA PRO A 324 13.58 -27.88 -0.53
C PRO A 324 13.21 -26.49 0.03
N ILE A 325 13.51 -25.42 -0.69
CA ILE A 325 13.38 -24.05 -0.19
C ILE A 325 12.12 -23.34 -0.68
N ILE A 326 11.50 -23.83 -1.77
CA ILE A 326 10.44 -23.11 -2.50
C ILE A 326 9.24 -22.84 -1.60
N ALA A 327 8.61 -23.88 -1.07
CA ALA A 327 7.41 -23.72 -0.24
C ALA A 327 7.70 -22.85 0.99
N ARG A 328 8.85 -23.05 1.65
CA ARG A 328 9.24 -22.27 2.84
C ARG A 328 9.42 -20.79 2.52
N THR A 329 10.12 -20.45 1.44
CA THR A 329 10.39 -19.07 1.05
C THR A 329 9.15 -18.38 0.50
N VAL A 330 8.35 -19.04 -0.34
CA VAL A 330 7.07 -18.50 -0.84
C VAL A 330 6.10 -18.22 0.30
N ASN A 331 5.95 -19.14 1.26
CA ASN A 331 5.05 -18.95 2.39
C ASN A 331 5.53 -17.84 3.34
N ARG A 332 6.84 -17.73 3.58
CA ARG A 332 7.40 -16.74 4.51
C ARG A 332 7.51 -15.35 3.90
N TYR A 333 8.00 -15.26 2.67
CA TYR A 333 8.40 -14.00 2.04
C TYR A 333 7.47 -13.56 0.90
N GLY A 334 6.56 -14.44 0.46
CA GLY A 334 5.60 -14.17 -0.59
C GLY A 334 6.10 -14.51 -1.99
N ALA A 335 5.15 -14.70 -2.92
CA ALA A 335 5.43 -15.05 -4.31
C ALA A 335 6.19 -13.94 -5.08
N SER A 336 6.06 -12.68 -4.68
CA SER A 336 6.77 -11.55 -5.30
C SER A 336 8.28 -11.65 -5.09
N GLU A 337 8.73 -11.92 -3.85
CA GLU A 337 10.15 -12.12 -3.55
C GLU A 337 10.68 -13.37 -4.28
N TRP A 338 9.92 -14.47 -4.25
CA TRP A 338 10.30 -15.70 -4.96
C TRP A 338 10.53 -15.45 -6.45
N ARG A 339 9.55 -14.85 -7.12
CA ARG A 339 9.61 -14.47 -8.52
C ARG A 339 10.81 -13.58 -8.82
N ALA A 340 10.98 -12.50 -8.05
CA ALA A 340 12.05 -11.54 -8.27
C ALA A 340 13.44 -12.19 -8.09
N ALA A 341 13.61 -13.04 -7.08
CA ALA A 341 14.86 -13.75 -6.84
C ALA A 341 15.17 -14.77 -7.95
N VAL A 342 14.19 -15.56 -8.40
CA VAL A 342 14.41 -16.48 -9.54
C VAL A 342 14.81 -15.70 -10.79
N LEU A 343 14.03 -14.69 -11.17
CA LEU A 343 14.32 -13.87 -12.37
C LEU A 343 15.67 -13.16 -12.27
N THR A 344 16.03 -12.64 -11.09
CA THR A 344 17.33 -12.00 -10.86
C THR A 344 18.46 -12.98 -11.11
N ASN A 345 18.39 -14.18 -10.54
CA ASN A 345 19.51 -15.11 -10.62
C ASN A 345 19.61 -15.81 -11.98
N GLU A 346 18.50 -15.97 -12.70
CA GLU A 346 18.51 -16.36 -14.13
C GLU A 346 19.15 -15.27 -15.00
N LEU A 347 18.80 -13.99 -14.78
CA LEU A 347 19.43 -12.85 -15.48
C LEU A 347 20.92 -12.72 -15.13
N HIS A 348 21.27 -12.89 -13.86
CA HIS A 348 22.62 -12.74 -13.32
C HIS A 348 23.55 -13.89 -13.74
N GLY A 349 22.98 -15.04 -14.12
CA GLY A 349 23.71 -16.23 -14.56
C GLY A 349 24.20 -17.15 -13.44
N HIS A 350 23.96 -16.81 -12.18
CA HIS A 350 24.16 -17.70 -11.02
C HIS A 350 23.38 -17.22 -9.80
N LEU A 351 23.26 -18.08 -8.78
CA LEU A 351 22.65 -17.72 -7.51
C LEU A 351 23.63 -16.95 -6.62
N GLY A 352 23.48 -15.63 -6.57
CA GLY A 352 24.40 -14.71 -5.88
C GLY A 352 23.87 -14.16 -4.56
N ILE A 353 24.75 -14.01 -3.56
CA ILE A 353 24.41 -13.42 -2.24
C ILE A 353 23.91 -11.98 -2.42
N TYR A 354 24.73 -11.10 -3.01
CA TYR A 354 24.36 -9.69 -3.15
C TYR A 354 23.18 -9.48 -4.11
N ALA A 355 23.05 -10.28 -5.17
CA ALA A 355 21.89 -10.26 -6.05
C ALA A 355 20.59 -10.57 -5.27
N THR A 356 20.61 -11.59 -4.42
CA THR A 356 19.48 -11.95 -3.55
C THR A 356 19.19 -10.86 -2.50
N LEU A 357 20.22 -10.24 -1.92
CA LEU A 357 20.04 -9.10 -1.01
C LEU A 357 19.43 -7.89 -1.71
N GLY A 358 19.82 -7.63 -2.96
CA GLY A 358 19.21 -6.58 -3.79
C GLY A 358 17.71 -6.82 -4.02
N VAL A 359 17.31 -8.07 -4.23
CA VAL A 359 15.88 -8.43 -4.32
C VAL A 359 15.16 -8.12 -3.02
N LYS A 360 15.66 -8.61 -1.88
CA LYS A 360 15.06 -8.36 -0.57
C LYS A 360 14.95 -6.86 -0.28
N MET A 361 15.98 -6.09 -0.62
CA MET A 361 16.02 -4.64 -0.44
C MET A 361 14.96 -3.92 -1.28
N GLY A 362 14.84 -4.26 -2.57
CA GLY A 362 13.85 -3.62 -3.44
C GLY A 362 12.41 -4.02 -3.10
N ILE A 363 12.15 -5.27 -2.71
CA ILE A 363 10.83 -5.68 -2.19
C ILE A 363 10.51 -4.90 -0.90
N ARG A 364 11.46 -4.78 0.02
CA ARG A 364 11.26 -4.01 1.27
C ARG A 364 10.93 -2.54 1.00
N ALA A 365 11.57 -1.92 0.00
CA ALA A 365 11.28 -0.56 -0.41
C ALA A 365 9.89 -0.40 -1.03
N ARG A 366 9.46 -1.38 -1.85
CA ARG A 366 8.10 -1.41 -2.40
C ARG A 366 7.04 -1.56 -1.31
N GLU A 367 7.28 -2.41 -0.33
CA GLU A 367 6.43 -2.52 0.86
C GLU A 367 6.36 -1.19 1.61
N TYR A 368 7.50 -0.51 1.83
CA TYR A 368 7.56 0.78 2.54
C TYR A 368 6.61 1.82 1.94
N PHE A 369 6.61 1.98 0.61
CA PHE A 369 5.70 2.91 -0.08
C PHE A 369 4.32 2.33 -0.43
N ASN A 370 4.12 1.02 -0.21
CA ASN A 370 2.96 0.25 -0.67
C ASN A 370 2.69 0.34 -2.19
N VAL A 371 3.74 0.24 -3.01
CA VAL A 371 3.64 0.42 -4.47
C VAL A 371 3.94 -0.84 -5.27
N GLY A 372 3.56 -0.81 -6.55
CA GLY A 372 3.81 -1.87 -7.51
C GLY A 372 5.26 -1.92 -7.98
N VAL A 373 5.44 -2.54 -9.14
CA VAL A 373 6.71 -2.55 -9.89
C VAL A 373 6.72 -1.32 -10.80
N ASP A 374 7.89 -0.70 -11.03
CA ASP A 374 8.14 0.45 -11.92
C ASP A 374 7.78 1.85 -11.37
N ASP A 375 7.44 1.96 -10.08
CA ASP A 375 7.05 3.24 -9.47
C ASP A 375 8.19 3.98 -8.76
N ILE A 376 9.29 3.29 -8.44
CA ILE A 376 10.35 3.81 -7.55
C ILE A 376 11.61 4.17 -8.33
N VAL A 377 12.17 5.35 -8.04
CA VAL A 377 13.52 5.72 -8.47
C VAL A 377 14.53 5.21 -7.45
N VAL A 378 15.56 4.51 -7.92
CA VAL A 378 16.58 3.84 -7.10
C VAL A 378 17.94 4.50 -7.33
N THR A 379 18.59 4.91 -6.24
CA THR A 379 20.00 5.33 -6.24
C THR A 379 20.79 4.32 -5.42
N SER A 380 21.60 3.50 -6.09
CA SER A 380 22.40 2.45 -5.48
C SER A 380 23.81 2.92 -5.13
N TYR A 381 24.29 2.54 -3.95
CA TYR A 381 25.67 2.76 -3.49
C TYR A 381 26.52 1.48 -3.58
N ALA A 382 26.05 0.46 -4.29
CA ALA A 382 26.75 -0.80 -4.47
C ALA A 382 27.90 -0.75 -5.50
N GLY A 383 28.11 0.40 -6.16
CA GLY A 383 29.10 0.57 -7.22
C GLY A 383 28.83 -0.30 -8.45
N SER A 384 29.84 -0.40 -9.32
CA SER A 384 29.83 -1.12 -10.60
C SER A 384 30.73 -2.36 -10.60
N LYS A 385 31.49 -2.59 -9.52
CA LYS A 385 32.46 -3.69 -9.41
C LYS A 385 31.99 -4.79 -8.45
N PRO A 386 32.03 -6.07 -8.88
CA PRO A 386 31.69 -7.20 -8.01
C PRO A 386 32.57 -7.28 -6.75
N PRO A 387 32.07 -7.90 -5.67
CA PRO A 387 30.80 -8.63 -5.59
C PRO A 387 29.59 -7.78 -5.16
N VAL A 388 29.81 -6.59 -4.59
CA VAL A 388 28.72 -5.78 -4.03
C VAL A 388 27.80 -5.26 -5.14
N SER A 389 28.35 -4.90 -6.30
CA SER A 389 27.58 -4.38 -7.44
C SER A 389 26.51 -5.34 -7.96
N CYS A 390 26.62 -6.65 -7.69
CA CYS A 390 25.56 -7.63 -8.03
C CYS A 390 24.23 -7.31 -7.33
N LEU A 391 24.26 -6.51 -6.25
CA LEU A 391 23.07 -5.97 -5.60
C LEU A 391 22.20 -5.16 -6.58
N ASN A 392 22.80 -4.49 -7.55
CA ASN A 392 22.08 -3.70 -8.56
C ASN A 392 21.15 -4.57 -9.42
N ASP A 393 21.53 -5.81 -9.72
CA ASP A 393 20.70 -6.72 -10.52
C ASP A 393 19.43 -7.09 -9.77
N GLY A 394 19.56 -7.38 -8.47
CA GLY A 394 18.43 -7.63 -7.59
C GLY A 394 17.53 -6.42 -7.42
N LEU A 395 18.11 -5.22 -7.24
CA LEU A 395 17.35 -3.97 -7.18
C LEU A 395 16.56 -3.73 -8.46
N GLN A 396 17.19 -3.91 -9.62
CA GLN A 396 16.56 -3.71 -10.92
C GLN A 396 15.32 -4.61 -11.10
N VAL A 397 15.43 -5.89 -10.80
CA VAL A 397 14.33 -6.85 -11.00
C VAL A 397 13.22 -6.67 -9.95
N SER A 398 13.58 -6.45 -8.69
CA SER A 398 12.59 -6.36 -7.60
C SER A 398 11.80 -5.06 -7.61
N THR A 399 12.41 -3.95 -8.04
CA THR A 399 11.75 -2.64 -8.15
C THR A 399 11.12 -2.38 -9.52
N GLY A 400 11.60 -3.06 -10.58
CA GLY A 400 11.29 -2.71 -11.97
C GLY A 400 12.05 -1.49 -12.50
N GLY A 401 12.81 -0.81 -11.63
CA GLY A 401 13.65 0.31 -12.01
C GLY A 401 14.79 -0.15 -12.90
N THR A 402 14.64 -0.02 -14.22
CA THR A 402 15.70 -0.37 -15.18
C THR A 402 16.57 0.83 -15.54
N VAL A 403 17.81 0.55 -15.95
CA VAL A 403 18.70 1.57 -16.53
C VAL A 403 18.07 2.20 -17.77
N GLY A 404 17.38 1.40 -18.60
CA GLY A 404 16.71 1.86 -19.82
C GLY A 404 15.57 2.84 -19.55
N HIS A 405 14.85 2.69 -18.44
CA HIS A 405 13.83 3.63 -17.99
C HIS A 405 14.41 4.82 -17.21
N GLY A 406 15.73 4.84 -16.96
CA GLY A 406 16.38 5.87 -16.17
C GLY A 406 15.93 5.89 -14.71
N LEU A 407 15.41 4.77 -14.20
CA LEU A 407 14.89 4.65 -12.83
C LEU A 407 15.92 4.10 -11.84
N ILE A 408 17.05 3.59 -12.31
CA ILE A 408 18.17 3.16 -11.46
C ILE A 408 19.44 3.94 -11.79
N HIS A 409 20.09 4.46 -10.76
CA HIS A 409 21.33 5.23 -10.83
C HIS A 409 22.36 4.62 -9.88
N ILE A 410 23.62 4.56 -10.31
CA ILE A 410 24.75 4.19 -9.45
C ILE A 410 25.38 5.50 -8.94
N ALA A 411 25.41 5.68 -7.63
CA ALA A 411 25.82 6.95 -7.01
C ALA A 411 27.33 7.22 -7.19
N SER A 412 28.18 6.25 -6.87
CA SER A 412 29.63 6.33 -7.06
C SER A 412 30.27 4.94 -6.98
N ASP A 413 31.52 4.85 -7.43
CA ASP A 413 32.41 3.68 -7.27
C ASP A 413 33.42 3.82 -6.11
N GLU A 414 33.36 4.91 -5.35
CA GLU A 414 34.37 5.22 -4.32
C GLU A 414 34.01 4.63 -2.94
N GLU A 415 32.76 4.81 -2.50
CA GLU A 415 32.28 4.33 -1.19
C GLU A 415 31.26 3.19 -1.34
N VAL A 416 31.72 2.05 -1.87
CA VAL A 416 30.89 0.89 -2.16
C VAL A 416 30.34 0.25 -0.88
N ARG A 417 29.01 0.12 -0.81
CA ARG A 417 28.31 -0.49 0.32
C ARG A 417 26.94 -1.07 -0.10
N PRO A 418 26.42 -2.09 0.60
CA PRO A 418 25.10 -2.67 0.34
C PRO A 418 23.98 -1.74 0.85
N GLU A 419 23.73 -0.67 0.10
CA GLU A 419 22.78 0.40 0.42
C GLU A 419 22.15 0.95 -0.86
N ALA A 420 20.87 1.33 -0.77
CA ALA A 420 20.20 2.10 -1.80
C ALA A 420 19.19 3.08 -1.21
N THR A 421 19.08 4.24 -1.85
CA THR A 421 18.02 5.22 -1.61
C THR A 421 16.92 5.02 -2.64
N PHE A 422 15.68 4.95 -2.17
CA PHE A 422 14.47 4.75 -2.95
C PHE A 422 13.61 6.01 -2.86
N ALA A 423 13.23 6.58 -3.99
CA ALA A 423 12.42 7.78 -4.04
C ALA A 423 11.09 7.53 -4.77
N PHE A 424 10.00 8.01 -4.15
CA PHE A 424 8.64 7.92 -4.67
C PHE A 424 7.84 9.17 -4.28
N LYS A 425 7.18 9.82 -5.25
CA LYS A 425 6.33 11.01 -5.07
C LYS A 425 6.91 12.10 -4.15
N GLY A 426 8.19 12.41 -4.34
CA GLY A 426 8.89 13.45 -3.59
C GLY A 426 9.28 13.06 -2.16
N ARG A 427 9.19 11.77 -1.82
CA ARG A 427 9.74 11.19 -0.58
C ARG A 427 10.85 10.22 -0.91
N SER A 428 11.75 10.02 0.04
CA SER A 428 12.84 9.07 -0.08
C SER A 428 13.02 8.27 1.20
N VAL A 429 13.49 7.04 1.06
CA VAL A 429 13.94 6.20 2.16
C VAL A 429 15.24 5.52 1.75
N THR A 430 16.20 5.43 2.65
CA THR A 430 17.43 4.67 2.43
C THR A 430 17.38 3.36 3.20
N LEU A 431 17.62 2.26 2.50
CA LEU A 431 17.81 0.95 3.11
C LEU A 431 19.28 0.57 3.06
N ARG A 432 19.83 0.20 4.21
CA ARG A 432 21.22 -0.23 4.35
C ARG A 432 21.25 -1.61 5.00
N LEU A 433 22.03 -2.54 4.47
CA LEU A 433 22.26 -3.83 5.14
C LEU A 433 22.94 -3.57 6.49
N LYS A 434 22.35 -4.09 7.56
CA LYS A 434 22.86 -3.93 8.92
C LYS A 434 24.32 -4.41 9.04
N PRO A 435 25.16 -3.74 9.85
CA PRO A 435 26.60 -4.05 9.92
C PRO A 435 26.94 -5.50 10.28
N GLU A 436 26.15 -6.15 11.13
CA GLU A 436 26.35 -7.54 11.53
C GLU A 436 26.15 -8.52 10.36
N TYR A 437 25.13 -8.30 9.52
CA TYR A 437 24.89 -9.11 8.32
C TYR A 437 25.95 -8.83 7.26
N ALA A 438 26.34 -7.57 7.07
CA ALA A 438 27.42 -7.21 6.15
C ALA A 438 28.75 -7.89 6.54
N ARG A 439 29.07 -7.92 7.84
CA ARG A 439 30.25 -8.61 8.37
C ARG A 439 30.17 -10.11 8.15
N GLN A 440 29.01 -10.71 8.40
CA GLN A 440 28.78 -12.14 8.18
C GLN A 440 29.04 -12.54 6.72
N VAL A 441 28.50 -11.79 5.74
CA VAL A 441 28.79 -12.06 4.31
C VAL A 441 30.29 -12.00 4.03
N GLN A 442 30.98 -10.98 4.53
CA GLN A 442 32.41 -10.81 4.30
C GLN A 442 33.25 -11.94 4.92
N GLU A 443 32.91 -12.38 6.13
CA GLU A 443 33.58 -13.48 6.82
C GLU A 443 33.37 -14.81 6.10
N ASP A 444 32.14 -15.10 5.69
CA ASP A 444 31.80 -16.32 4.97
C ASP A 444 32.49 -16.37 3.59
N LEU A 445 32.50 -15.27 2.84
CA LEU A 445 33.23 -15.19 1.56
C LEU A 445 34.74 -15.40 1.73
N LYS A 446 35.36 -14.79 2.76
CA LYS A 446 36.78 -15.00 3.07
C LYS A 446 37.07 -16.46 3.43
N LYS A 447 36.18 -17.10 4.17
CA LYS A 447 36.29 -18.51 4.55
C LYS A 447 36.24 -19.43 3.33
N GLY A 448 35.32 -19.18 2.38
CA GLY A 448 35.25 -19.93 1.13
C GLY A 448 36.56 -19.87 0.34
N ILE A 449 37.10 -18.66 0.16
CA ILE A 449 38.37 -18.44 -0.54
C ILE A 449 39.52 -19.16 0.18
N ALA A 450 39.57 -19.10 1.52
CA ALA A 450 40.62 -19.76 2.30
C ALA A 450 40.57 -21.29 2.22
N LEU A 451 39.37 -21.87 2.14
CA LEU A 451 39.18 -23.33 2.10
C LEU A 451 39.34 -23.93 0.70
N TYR A 452 38.87 -23.22 -0.33
CA TYR A 452 38.69 -23.79 -1.67
C TYR A 452 39.46 -23.05 -2.76
N GLY A 453 40.04 -21.88 -2.46
CA GLY A 453 40.69 -21.00 -3.45
C GLY A 453 39.70 -20.09 -4.17
N ALA A 454 40.16 -18.90 -4.58
CA ALA A 454 39.32 -17.96 -5.31
C ALA A 454 39.06 -18.46 -6.75
N GLY A 455 37.80 -18.39 -7.19
CA GLY A 455 37.38 -18.73 -8.56
C GLY A 455 37.30 -20.22 -8.87
N THR A 456 37.49 -21.11 -7.89
CA THR A 456 37.33 -22.56 -8.06
C THR A 456 35.86 -22.97 -8.03
N GLU A 457 35.53 -24.08 -8.68
CA GLU A 457 34.16 -24.64 -8.69
C GLU A 457 33.68 -24.93 -7.26
N GLU A 458 34.56 -25.45 -6.39
CA GLU A 458 34.24 -25.74 -5.00
C GLU A 458 33.89 -24.47 -4.22
N ASN A 459 34.59 -23.36 -4.46
CA ASN A 459 34.24 -22.07 -3.87
C ASN A 459 32.91 -21.54 -4.42
N TRP A 460 32.63 -21.71 -5.71
CA TRP A 460 31.33 -21.34 -6.29
C TRP A 460 30.17 -22.12 -5.68
N GLN A 461 30.33 -23.45 -5.50
CA GLN A 461 29.34 -24.29 -4.84
C GLN A 461 29.16 -23.91 -3.36
N TYR A 462 30.23 -23.50 -2.68
CA TYR A 462 30.16 -22.98 -1.32
C TYR A 462 29.35 -21.66 -1.25
N VAL A 463 29.65 -20.70 -2.12
CA VAL A 463 28.91 -19.42 -2.20
C VAL A 463 27.44 -19.64 -2.57
N ARG A 464 27.15 -20.58 -3.48
CA ARG A 464 25.78 -20.96 -3.84
C ARG A 464 25.00 -21.47 -2.64
N LYS A 465 25.59 -22.35 -1.83
CA LYS A 465 24.95 -22.85 -0.60
C LYS A 465 24.65 -21.74 0.40
N LEU A 466 25.58 -20.78 0.57
CA LEU A 466 25.34 -19.59 1.40
C LEU A 466 24.20 -18.72 0.85
N ALA A 467 24.15 -18.50 -0.47
CA ALA A 467 23.07 -17.74 -1.08
C ALA A 467 21.70 -18.38 -0.87
N ILE A 468 21.59 -19.72 -1.00
CA ILE A 468 20.38 -20.48 -0.66
C ILE A 468 20.00 -20.27 0.81
N GLN A 469 20.98 -20.43 1.72
CA GLN A 469 20.75 -20.29 3.15
C GLN A 469 20.28 -18.89 3.53
N TYR A 470 20.98 -17.84 3.07
CA TYR A 470 20.59 -16.46 3.35
C TYR A 470 19.24 -16.10 2.73
N TRP A 471 18.91 -16.62 1.55
CA TRP A 471 17.59 -16.42 0.97
C TRP A 471 16.48 -16.95 1.89
N GLN A 472 16.68 -18.16 2.44
CA GLN A 472 15.72 -18.79 3.35
C GLN A 472 15.62 -18.13 4.71
N ASP A 473 16.77 -17.81 5.31
CA ASP A 473 16.82 -17.51 6.73
C ASP A 473 16.78 -16.01 7.02
N TRP A 474 17.26 -15.16 6.11
CA TRP A 474 17.32 -13.72 6.33
C TRP A 474 16.02 -13.03 5.94
N ASP A 475 15.39 -12.42 6.94
CA ASP A 475 14.15 -11.69 6.77
C ASP A 475 14.39 -10.26 6.30
N ARG A 476 13.75 -9.86 5.19
CA ARG A 476 13.91 -8.51 4.65
C ARG A 476 13.42 -7.42 5.62
N HIS A 477 12.58 -7.77 6.58
CA HIS A 477 12.10 -6.84 7.61
C HIS A 477 13.09 -6.66 8.77
N GLU A 478 14.10 -7.53 8.87
CA GLU A 478 15.07 -7.54 9.97
C GLU A 478 16.47 -7.11 9.54
N ILE A 479 16.90 -7.44 8.32
CA ILE A 479 18.30 -7.29 7.90
C ILE A 479 18.69 -5.88 7.45
N PHE A 480 17.71 -4.99 7.24
CA PHE A 480 17.96 -3.62 6.78
C PHE A 480 17.69 -2.57 7.87
N GLU A 481 18.56 -1.59 7.96
CA GLU A 481 18.27 -0.31 8.62
C GLU A 481 17.43 0.54 7.68
N ILE A 482 16.39 1.18 8.23
CA ILE A 482 15.54 2.14 7.51
C ILE A 482 15.93 3.55 7.95
N ILE A 483 16.42 4.35 7.00
CA ILE A 483 16.88 5.72 7.24
C ILE A 483 15.95 6.63 6.41
N SER A 484 14.97 7.23 7.08
CA SER A 484 13.91 8.07 6.47
C SER A 484 14.07 9.54 6.80
#